data_AF-A0A6N6P3C2-F1
#
_entry.id   AF-A0A6N6P3C2-F1
#
_cell.length_a   1.000
_cell.length_b   1.000
_cell.length_c   1.000
_cell.angle_alpha   90.00
_cell.angle_beta   90.00
_cell.angle_gamma   90.00
#
_symmetry.space_group_name_H-M   'P 1'
#
loop_
_entity.id
_entity.type
_entity.pdbx_description
1 polymer ?
#
loop_
_entity_poly.entity_id
_entity_poly.type
_entity_poly.pdbx_seq_one_letter_code
_entity_poly.pdbx_strand_id
1 'polypeptide(L)'
;MIFAIGSSVVLAGLAGATRLEERAAGVHERFLADRREALPSLSDPFGVPAAARLVLESARPRGLASGVWKRNVVATVFWVGELPGEHNPTPNTRSAWDPNWVANFGGYDDPDQRAGYQPARFTPLLN
;
A
#
# COMPACT_ATOMS: atom_id res chain seq x y z
N MET A 1 -17.99 -65.76 10.56
CA MET A 1 -17.27 -64.72 11.32
C MET A 1 -16.50 -63.90 10.30
N ILE A 2 -16.85 -62.62 10.12
CA ILE A 2 -16.40 -61.75 9.02
C ILE A 2 -15.06 -61.11 9.39
N PHE A 3 -14.03 -61.25 8.55
CA PHE A 3 -12.76 -60.51 8.72
C PHE A 3 -12.85 -59.16 8.00
N ALA A 4 -12.59 -58.08 8.75
CA ALA A 4 -12.60 -56.70 8.29
C ALA A 4 -11.36 -56.38 7.44
N ILE A 5 -11.56 -55.87 6.23
CA ILE A 5 -10.53 -55.23 5.41
C ILE A 5 -10.77 -53.73 5.51
N GLY A 6 -9.90 -53.00 6.21
CA GLY A 6 -10.06 -51.56 6.33
C GLY A 6 -9.00 -50.90 7.19
N SER A 7 -7.75 -50.81 6.71
CA SER A 7 -6.77 -49.80 7.14
C SER A 7 -5.44 -50.02 6.40
N SER A 8 -5.27 -49.40 5.24
CA SER A 8 -3.94 -49.26 4.61
C SER A 8 -3.82 -48.00 3.75
N VAL A 9 -4.94 -47.43 3.29
CA VAL A 9 -4.94 -46.22 2.45
C VAL A 9 -4.58 -44.95 3.24
N VAL A 10 -4.93 -44.87 4.53
CA VAL A 10 -4.71 -43.65 5.35
C VAL A 10 -3.24 -43.42 5.68
N LEU A 11 -2.44 -44.46 5.94
CA LEU A 11 -1.02 -44.30 6.27
C LEU A 11 -0.16 -43.86 5.07
N ALA A 12 -0.49 -44.31 3.85
CA ALA A 12 0.23 -43.90 2.65
C ALA A 12 0.01 -42.42 2.29
N GLY A 13 -1.19 -41.89 2.55
CA GLY A 13 -1.54 -40.49 2.33
C GLY A 13 -0.81 -39.53 3.27
N LEU A 14 -0.68 -39.88 4.56
CA LEU A 14 0.04 -39.07 5.54
C LEU A 14 1.55 -39.01 5.25
N ALA A 15 2.18 -40.15 4.91
CA ALA A 15 3.58 -40.18 4.53
C ALA A 15 3.88 -39.45 3.19
N GLY A 16 2.89 -39.34 2.30
CA GLY A 16 2.97 -38.53 1.08
C GLY A 16 2.80 -37.03 1.35
N ALA A 17 1.91 -36.66 2.27
CA ALA A 17 1.69 -35.27 2.68
C ALA A 17 2.91 -34.67 3.39
N THR A 18 3.54 -35.41 4.30
CA THR A 18 4.77 -34.93 4.98
C THR A 18 5.91 -34.68 3.99
N ARG A 19 6.08 -35.55 2.98
CA ARG A 19 7.07 -35.37 1.91
C ARG A 19 6.79 -34.17 1.01
N LEU A 20 5.52 -33.85 0.77
CA LEU A 20 5.13 -32.67 -0.01
C LEU A 20 5.34 -31.39 0.79
N GLU A 21 4.97 -31.38 2.08
CA GLU A 21 5.19 -30.26 2.99
C GLU A 21 6.68 -29.97 3.18
N GLU A 22 7.50 -30.99 3.43
CA GLU A 22 8.96 -30.87 3.54
C GLU A 22 9.57 -30.33 2.23
N ARG A 23 9.08 -30.79 1.07
CA ARG A 23 9.55 -30.31 -0.22
C ARG A 23 9.14 -28.86 -0.48
N ALA A 24 7.91 -28.49 -0.14
CA ALA A 24 7.40 -27.13 -0.28
C ALA A 24 8.14 -26.16 0.64
N ALA A 25 8.36 -26.54 1.89
CA ALA A 25 9.18 -25.79 2.84
C ALA A 25 10.62 -25.63 2.32
N GLY A 26 11.24 -26.70 1.81
CA GLY A 26 12.57 -26.63 1.22
C GLY A 26 12.66 -25.74 -0.03
N VAL A 27 11.64 -25.73 -0.88
CA VAL A 27 11.56 -24.80 -2.02
C VAL A 27 11.41 -23.36 -1.55
N HIS A 28 10.56 -23.13 -0.54
CA HIS A 28 10.35 -21.80 0.04
C HIS A 28 11.63 -21.24 0.66
N GLU A 29 12.36 -22.04 1.44
CA GLU A 29 13.63 -21.61 2.05
C GLU A 29 14.69 -21.27 1.01
N ARG A 30 14.81 -22.08 -0.07
CA ARG A 30 15.71 -21.76 -1.18
C ARG A 30 15.32 -20.46 -1.87
N PHE A 31 14.04 -20.27 -2.16
CA PHE A 31 13.54 -19.03 -2.74
C PHE A 31 13.86 -17.81 -1.85
N LEU A 32 13.66 -17.91 -0.53
CA LEU A 32 14.00 -16.84 0.40
C LEU A 32 15.51 -16.57 0.46
N ALA A 33 16.35 -17.60 0.41
CA ALA A 33 17.80 -17.47 0.38
C ALA A 33 18.28 -16.76 -0.89
N ASP A 34 17.83 -17.20 -2.06
CA ASP A 34 18.14 -16.58 -3.35
C ASP A 34 17.70 -15.11 -3.39
N ARG A 35 16.51 -14.81 -2.85
CA ARG A 35 16.01 -13.43 -2.74
C ARG A 35 16.89 -12.57 -1.85
N ARG A 36 17.33 -13.09 -0.68
CA ARG A 36 18.22 -12.37 0.25
C ARG A 36 19.59 -12.11 -0.35
N GLU A 37 20.15 -13.07 -1.08
CA GLU A 37 21.42 -12.90 -1.80
C GLU A 37 21.31 -11.87 -2.93
N ALA A 38 20.16 -11.77 -3.58
CA ALA A 38 19.92 -10.78 -4.62
C ALA A 38 19.66 -9.36 -4.08
N LEU A 39 19.28 -9.18 -2.80
CA LEU A 39 18.93 -7.87 -2.22
C LEU A 39 20.01 -6.78 -2.39
N PRO A 40 21.31 -7.05 -2.16
CA PRO A 40 22.35 -6.03 -2.34
C PRO A 40 22.52 -5.58 -3.80
N SER A 41 22.18 -6.45 -4.77
CA SER A 41 22.21 -6.13 -6.21
C SER A 41 20.90 -5.52 -6.72
N LEU A 42 19.84 -5.61 -5.94
CA LEU A 42 18.56 -5.00 -6.25
C LEU A 42 18.68 -3.50 -5.95
N SER A 43 19.14 -2.74 -6.95
CA SER A 43 18.94 -1.29 -6.97
C SER A 43 17.47 -1.04 -6.70
N ASP A 44 17.17 -0.22 -5.68
CA ASP A 44 15.80 0.21 -5.43
C ASP A 44 15.25 0.81 -6.73
N PRO A 45 14.31 0.15 -7.42
CA PRO A 45 13.79 0.65 -8.69
C PRO A 45 13.00 1.95 -8.49
N PHE A 46 12.66 2.28 -7.24
CA PHE A 46 11.97 3.50 -6.86
C PHE A 46 12.92 4.61 -6.38
N GLY A 47 14.22 4.30 -6.21
CA GLY A 47 15.23 5.21 -5.66
C GLY A 47 14.91 5.67 -4.23
N VAL A 48 15.83 6.38 -3.59
CA VAL A 48 15.46 7.16 -2.39
C VAL A 48 14.51 8.25 -2.88
N PRO A 49 13.23 8.26 -2.49
CA PRO A 49 12.34 9.35 -2.88
C PRO A 49 12.96 10.65 -2.37
N ALA A 50 12.86 11.71 -3.17
CA ALA A 50 13.29 13.03 -2.74
C ALA A 50 12.67 13.38 -1.38
N ALA A 51 13.40 14.17 -0.58
CA ALA A 51 12.91 14.58 0.74
C ALA A 51 11.49 15.16 0.60
N ALA A 52 10.53 14.52 1.26
CA ALA A 52 9.12 14.91 1.15
C ALA A 52 8.95 16.39 1.52
N ARG A 53 8.17 17.13 0.72
CA ARG A 53 7.73 18.48 1.10
C ARG A 53 6.96 18.34 2.42
N LEU A 54 7.51 18.88 3.50
CA LEU A 54 6.86 18.87 4.80
C LEU A 54 5.67 19.84 4.77
N VAL A 55 4.48 19.32 4.52
CA VAL A 55 3.24 20.08 4.67
C VAL A 55 2.89 20.08 6.15
N LEU A 56 3.32 21.14 6.84
CA LEU A 56 2.96 21.35 8.24
C LEU A 56 1.50 21.82 8.32
N GLU A 57 0.59 20.90 8.62
CA GLU A 57 -0.76 21.28 9.02
C GLU A 57 -0.68 22.09 10.31
N SER A 58 -1.38 23.23 10.36
CA SER A 58 -1.41 24.09 11.54
C SER A 58 -1.85 23.31 12.77
N ALA A 59 -0.96 23.23 13.74
CA ALA A 59 -1.14 22.47 14.96
C ALA A 59 -2.24 23.10 15.84
N ARG A 60 -3.46 22.56 15.74
CA ARG A 60 -4.45 22.32 16.82
C ARG A 60 -5.88 22.64 16.37
N PRO A 61 -6.75 21.63 16.30
CA PRO A 61 -8.15 21.83 16.67
C PRO A 61 -8.19 22.12 18.18
N ARG A 62 -8.76 23.27 18.59
CA ARG A 62 -9.05 23.50 20.02
C ARG A 62 -10.03 22.43 20.49
N GLY A 63 -9.67 21.67 21.53
CA GLY A 63 -10.61 20.81 22.24
C GLY A 63 -10.51 19.30 22.00
N LEU A 64 -9.54 18.80 21.22
CA LEU A 64 -9.25 17.36 21.22
C LEU A 64 -8.55 17.01 22.54
N ALA A 65 -9.27 16.29 23.39
CA ALA A 65 -8.79 15.79 24.68
C ALA A 65 -7.41 15.13 24.55
N SER A 66 -6.61 15.26 25.60
CA SER A 66 -5.24 14.80 25.76
C SER A 66 -5.08 13.26 25.74
N GLY A 67 -5.60 12.60 24.70
CA GLY A 67 -5.34 11.19 24.42
C GLY A 67 -3.99 10.99 23.74
N VAL A 68 -3.48 9.75 23.81
CA VAL A 68 -2.21 9.27 23.23
C VAL A 68 -2.30 9.14 21.70
N TRP A 69 -2.72 10.20 21.02
CA TRP A 69 -2.71 10.23 19.56
C TRP A 69 -1.26 10.16 19.08
N LYS A 70 -0.97 9.22 18.18
CA LYS A 70 0.30 9.18 17.47
C LYS A 70 0.38 10.42 16.57
N ARG A 71 1.44 11.21 16.77
CA ARG A 71 1.71 12.44 16.02
C ARG A 71 2.90 12.22 15.10
N ASN A 72 3.12 13.18 14.20
CA ASN A 72 4.22 13.15 13.23
C ASN A 72 4.19 11.86 12.37
N VAL A 73 2.99 11.41 12.01
CA VAL A 73 2.82 10.31 11.07
C VAL A 73 3.27 10.82 9.72
N VAL A 74 4.30 10.18 9.16
CA VAL A 74 4.74 10.45 7.79
C VAL A 74 3.77 9.75 6.86
N ALA A 75 3.16 10.52 5.97
CA ALA A 75 2.27 10.01 4.94
C ALA A 75 2.59 10.70 3.61
N THR A 76 2.40 9.97 2.52
CA THR A 76 2.41 10.54 1.17
C THR A 76 1.10 11.27 0.95
N VAL A 77 1.19 12.53 0.53
CA VAL A 77 0.03 13.33 0.11
C VAL A 77 0.09 13.55 -1.40
N PHE A 78 -1.07 13.64 -2.03
CA PHE A 78 -1.21 13.94 -3.45
C PHE A 78 -2.43 14.82 -3.67
N TRP A 79 -2.48 15.49 -4.82
CA TRP A 79 -3.53 16.45 -5.14
C TRP A 79 -4.34 16.01 -6.36
N VAL A 80 -5.67 16.17 -6.30
CA VAL A 80 -6.53 15.86 -7.45
C VAL A 80 -6.17 16.78 -8.61
N GLY A 81 -5.90 16.20 -9.78
CA GLY A 81 -5.54 16.91 -11.01
C GLY A 81 -4.05 17.25 -11.15
N GLU A 82 -3.21 16.86 -10.21
CA GLU A 82 -1.76 17.10 -10.27
C GLU A 82 -1.15 16.42 -11.51
N LEU A 83 -0.35 17.19 -12.25
CA LEU A 83 0.40 16.70 -13.40
C LEU A 83 1.71 16.05 -12.95
N PRO A 84 2.37 15.24 -13.80
CA PRO A 84 3.64 14.63 -13.46
C PRO A 84 4.69 15.71 -13.15
N GLY A 85 5.49 15.47 -12.12
CA GLY A 85 6.59 16.33 -11.70
C GLY A 85 7.81 15.52 -11.29
N GLU A 86 8.90 16.20 -10.91
CA GLU A 86 10.18 15.58 -10.55
C GLU A 86 10.06 14.51 -9.45
N HIS A 87 9.12 14.69 -8.51
CA HIS A 87 8.91 13.78 -7.39
C HIS A 87 7.65 12.92 -7.53
N ASN A 88 6.91 13.07 -8.63
CA ASN A 88 5.73 12.26 -8.93
C ASN A 88 5.62 12.06 -10.45
N PRO A 89 6.18 10.98 -11.01
CA PRO A 89 6.11 10.73 -12.46
C PRO A 89 4.71 10.34 -12.94
N THR A 90 3.79 10.02 -12.04
CA THR A 90 2.44 9.57 -12.36
C THR A 90 1.43 10.71 -12.14
N PRO A 91 0.64 11.09 -13.15
CA PRO A 91 -0.37 12.14 -12.97
C PRO A 91 -1.50 11.66 -12.06
N ASN A 92 -1.99 12.57 -11.22
CA ASN A 92 -3.18 12.37 -10.39
C ASN A 92 -4.42 12.93 -11.12
N THR A 93 -4.57 12.67 -12.42
CA THR A 93 -5.71 13.14 -13.23
C THR A 93 -6.84 12.13 -13.33
N ARG A 94 -6.66 10.92 -12.81
CA ARG A 94 -7.66 9.85 -12.72
C ARG A 94 -7.43 9.05 -11.45
N SER A 95 -8.46 8.34 -10.98
CA SER A 95 -8.32 7.37 -9.90
C SER A 95 -8.83 5.98 -10.31
N ALA A 96 -8.51 4.97 -9.51
CA ALA A 96 -9.01 3.61 -9.70
C ALA A 96 -10.55 3.51 -9.60
N TRP A 97 -11.19 4.44 -8.89
CA TRP A 97 -12.63 4.47 -8.66
C TRP A 97 -13.37 5.46 -9.56
N ASP A 98 -12.67 6.46 -10.08
CA ASP A 98 -13.24 7.50 -10.90
C ASP A 98 -12.25 7.94 -12.00
N PRO A 99 -12.49 7.52 -13.25
CA PRO A 99 -11.65 7.90 -14.38
C PRO A 99 -11.76 9.37 -14.78
N ASN A 100 -12.78 10.10 -14.29
CA ASN A 100 -13.05 11.51 -14.59
C ASN A 100 -12.96 12.39 -13.32
N TRP A 101 -12.22 11.93 -12.29
CA TRP A 101 -12.26 12.52 -10.95
C TRP A 101 -11.87 14.00 -10.88
N VAL A 102 -11.12 14.55 -11.83
CA VAL A 102 -10.81 16.00 -11.81
C VAL A 102 -12.07 16.81 -12.09
N ALA A 103 -12.85 16.38 -13.08
CA ALA A 103 -14.12 17.02 -13.39
C ALA A 103 -15.14 16.78 -12.29
N ASN A 104 -15.23 15.53 -11.79
CA ASN A 104 -16.18 15.17 -10.75
C ASN A 104 -15.82 15.73 -9.37
N PHE A 105 -14.54 16.02 -9.09
CA PHE A 105 -14.13 16.76 -7.90
C PHE A 105 -14.38 18.26 -8.04
N GLY A 106 -14.36 18.79 -9.27
CA GLY A 106 -14.60 20.21 -9.57
C GLY A 106 -13.37 21.00 -10.03
N GLY A 107 -12.20 20.35 -10.14
CA GLY A 107 -10.98 20.97 -10.66
C GLY A 107 -9.70 20.44 -10.02
N TYR A 108 -8.59 21.15 -10.29
CA TYR A 108 -7.28 20.89 -9.68
C TYR A 108 -7.25 21.39 -8.23
N ASP A 109 -6.96 20.50 -7.27
CA ASP A 109 -6.78 20.85 -5.85
C ASP A 109 -5.39 21.45 -5.62
N ASP A 110 -5.24 22.74 -5.88
CA ASP A 110 -3.95 23.41 -5.75
C ASP A 110 -3.49 23.49 -4.27
N PRO A 111 -2.36 22.86 -3.89
CA PRO A 111 -1.81 22.91 -2.52
C PRO A 111 -1.55 24.32 -2.01
N ASP A 112 -1.17 25.24 -2.90
CA ASP A 112 -0.75 26.59 -2.53
C ASP A 112 -1.95 27.55 -2.48
N GLN A 113 -3.15 27.08 -2.87
CA GLN A 113 -4.39 27.85 -2.87
C GLN A 113 -5.53 27.08 -2.19
N ARG A 114 -5.38 26.85 -0.88
CA ARG A 114 -6.40 26.18 -0.05
C ARG A 114 -6.99 27.09 1.02
N ALA A 115 -8.25 26.85 1.35
CA ALA A 115 -8.98 27.45 2.47
C ALA A 115 -9.16 26.39 3.56
N GLY A 116 -8.15 26.21 4.42
CA GLY A 116 -8.12 25.11 5.38
C GLY A 116 -7.99 23.76 4.67
N TYR A 117 -8.99 22.89 4.83
CA TYR A 117 -9.00 21.55 4.22
C TYR A 117 -9.69 21.49 2.85
N GLN A 118 -10.10 22.63 2.30
CA GLN A 118 -10.86 22.72 1.04
C GLN A 118 -10.08 23.50 -0.03
N PRO A 119 -10.30 23.20 -1.32
CA PRO A 119 -9.79 24.04 -2.42
C PRO A 119 -10.31 25.47 -2.27
N ALA A 120 -9.47 26.48 -2.52
CA ALA A 120 -9.92 27.88 -2.43
C ALA A 120 -10.74 28.33 -3.64
N ARG A 121 -10.56 27.69 -4.80
CA ARG A 121 -11.13 28.14 -6.08
C ARG A 121 -12.52 27.56 -6.38
N PHE A 122 -12.92 26.50 -5.69
CA PHE A 122 -14.19 25.83 -5.92
C PHE A 122 -14.62 25.02 -4.69
N THR A 123 -15.92 24.78 -4.59
CA THR A 123 -16.47 23.80 -3.64
C THR A 123 -16.43 22.43 -4.31
N PRO A 124 -15.83 21.40 -3.68
CA PRO A 124 -15.82 20.05 -4.24
C PRO A 124 -17.23 19.56 -4.58
N LEU A 125 -17.37 18.95 -5.75
CA LEU A 125 -18.64 18.34 -6.14
C LEU A 125 -18.73 16.92 -5.54
N LEU A 126 -19.96 16.44 -5.36
CA LEU A 126 -20.23 15.07 -4.96
C LEU A 126 -20.53 14.25 -6.22
N ASN A 127 -19.91 13.07 -6.30
CA ASN A 127 -20.19 12.07 -7.32
C ASN A 127 -21.61 11.50 -7.18
#